data_AF-A0A1E7FEC9-F1
#
_entry.id   AF-A0A1E7FEC9-F1
#
_cell.length_a   1.000
_cell.length_b   1.000
_cell.length_c   1.000
_cell.angle_alpha   90.00
_cell.angle_beta   90.00
_cell.angle_gamma   90.00
#
_symmetry.space_group_name_H-M   'P 1'
#
loop_
_entity.id
_entity.type
_entity.pdbx_description
1 polymer ?
#
loop_
_entity_poly.entity_id
_entity_poly.type
_entity_poly.pdbx_seq_one_letter_code
_entity_poly.pdbx_strand_id
1 'polypeptide(L)'
;LDIHDDLKREVAFYNTALEAVNLARPKCQEFGIPFSRPEDFFVEMVKTDDHMANVKDRLIFENKKIEAVASRKSSKEQKLRAKESNSNRLAEKAKRKKDHFQEVEEWANS
;
A
#
# COMPACT_ATOMS: atom_id res chain seq x y z
N LEU A 1 -17.10 -5.85 25.58
CA LEU A 1 -16.92 -6.19 24.16
C LEU A 1 -18.29 -6.16 23.51
N ASP A 2 -18.45 -5.49 22.38
CA ASP A 2 -19.61 -5.72 21.53
C ASP A 2 -19.47 -7.12 20.92
N ILE A 3 -20.48 -7.97 21.11
CA ILE A 3 -20.46 -9.39 20.68
C ILE A 3 -20.55 -9.48 19.14
N HIS A 4 -21.06 -8.43 18.49
CA HIS A 4 -21.25 -8.39 17.04
C HIS A 4 -20.07 -7.76 16.28
N ASP A 5 -19.07 -7.22 16.99
CA ASP A 5 -17.83 -6.71 16.38
C ASP A 5 -16.85 -7.86 16.18
N ASP A 6 -17.01 -8.55 15.05
CA ASP A 6 -16.23 -9.73 14.71
C ASP A 6 -14.73 -9.41 14.56
N LEU A 7 -14.39 -8.22 14.04
CA LEU A 7 -13.00 -7.83 13.88
C LEU A 7 -12.28 -7.72 15.24
N LYS A 8 -12.91 -7.08 16.23
CA LYS A 8 -12.34 -7.01 17.58
C LYS A 8 -12.27 -8.38 18.24
N ARG A 9 -13.24 -9.25 17.98
CA ARG A 9 -13.27 -10.62 18.49
C ARG A 9 -12.13 -11.47 17.91
N GLU A 10 -11.91 -11.42 16.60
CA GLU A 10 -10.81 -12.13 15.95
C GLU A 10 -9.44 -11.65 16.44
N VAL A 11 -9.27 -10.33 16.64
CA VAL A 11 -8.04 -9.78 17.24
C VAL A 11 -7.82 -10.30 18.67
N ALA A 12 -8.89 -10.41 19.46
CA ALA A 12 -8.78 -10.97 20.81
C ALA A 12 -8.35 -12.45 20.79
N PHE A 13 -8.97 -13.27 19.94
CA PHE A 13 -8.59 -14.67 19.77
C PHE A 13 -7.14 -14.84 19.32
N TYR A 14 -6.72 -14.01 18.35
CA TYR A 14 -5.34 -13.99 17.88
C TYR A 14 -4.35 -13.67 19.01
N ASN A 15 -4.62 -12.62 19.79
CA ASN A 15 -3.73 -12.21 20.89
C ASN A 15 -3.64 -13.29 21.97
N THR A 16 -4.77 -13.88 22.38
CA THR A 16 -4.78 -14.97 23.36
C THR A 16 -3.98 -16.18 22.87
N ALA A 17 -4.12 -16.57 21.60
CA ALA A 17 -3.35 -17.66 21.02
C ALA A 17 -1.84 -17.33 21.00
N LEU A 18 -1.48 -16.09 20.63
CA LEU A 18 -0.09 -15.64 20.58
C LEU A 18 0.56 -15.64 21.96
N GLU A 19 -0.12 -15.14 22.98
CA GLU A 19 0.34 -15.16 24.38
C GLU A 19 0.59 -16.59 24.87
N ALA A 20 -0.36 -17.50 24.62
CA ALA A 20 -0.22 -18.91 24.99
C ALA A 20 1.00 -19.57 24.33
N VAL A 21 1.22 -19.30 23.03
CA VAL A 21 2.39 -19.81 22.30
C VAL A 21 3.70 -19.24 22.85
N ASN A 22 3.73 -17.95 23.17
CA ASN A 22 4.91 -17.29 23.75
C ASN A 22 5.26 -17.85 25.14
N LEU A 23 4.27 -18.28 25.93
CA LEU A 23 4.48 -18.96 27.20
C LEU A 23 4.90 -20.42 27.04
N ALA A 24 4.39 -21.11 26.01
CA ALA A 24 4.72 -22.51 25.74
C ALA A 24 6.15 -22.69 25.21
N ARG A 25 6.62 -21.78 24.35
CA ARG A 25 7.94 -21.85 23.71
C ARG A 25 9.11 -22.00 24.70
N PRO A 26 9.28 -21.16 25.75
CA PRO A 26 10.38 -21.32 26.71
C PRO A 26 10.25 -22.63 27.50
N LYS A 27 9.03 -23.03 27.87
CA LYS A 27 8.80 -24.31 28.56
C LYS A 27 9.25 -25.50 27.69
N CYS A 28 8.90 -25.51 26.41
CA CYS A 28 9.38 -26.54 25.49
C CYS A 28 10.91 -26.59 25.42
N GLN A 29 11.58 -25.43 25.41
CA GLN A 29 13.04 -25.36 25.41
C GLN A 29 13.67 -25.89 26.71
N GLU A 30 13.09 -25.58 27.87
CA GLU A 30 13.52 -26.11 29.17
C GLU A 30 13.46 -27.64 29.22
N PHE A 31 12.44 -28.24 28.62
CA PHE A 31 12.30 -29.71 28.51
C PHE A 31 13.05 -30.32 27.32
N GLY A 32 13.80 -29.52 26.56
CA GLY A 32 14.57 -30.00 25.40
C GLY A 32 13.73 -30.44 24.19
N ILE A 33 12.48 -29.97 24.10
CA ILE A 33 11.56 -30.30 23.00
C ILE A 33 11.78 -29.31 21.85
N PRO A 34 12.15 -29.77 20.63
CA PRO A 34 12.26 -28.91 19.45
C PRO A 34 10.91 -28.29 19.10
N PHE A 35 10.84 -26.96 19.05
CA PHE A 35 9.59 -26.23 18.81
C PHE A 35 9.40 -25.84 17.33
N SER A 36 10.46 -25.35 16.68
CA SER A 36 10.39 -24.90 15.29
C SER A 36 10.51 -26.07 14.32
N ARG A 37 9.69 -26.08 13.28
CA ARG A 37 9.85 -27.01 12.14
C ARG A 37 11.17 -26.70 11.41
N PRO A 38 12.09 -27.67 11.25
CA PRO A 38 13.26 -27.51 10.41
C PRO A 38 12.88 -27.26 8.94
N GLU A 39 13.63 -26.41 8.24
CA GLU A 39 13.36 -26.08 6.83
C GLU A 39 13.52 -27.30 5.91
N ASP A 40 14.45 -28.19 6.25
CA ASP A 40 14.79 -29.40 5.47
C ASP A 40 13.98 -30.65 5.89
N PHE A 41 12.78 -30.45 6.45
CA PHE A 41 11.89 -31.53 6.86
C PHE A 41 10.62 -31.55 5.99
N PHE A 42 10.71 -32.26 4.85
CA PHE A 42 9.61 -32.44 3.90
C PHE A 42 8.70 -33.58 4.35
N VAL A 43 7.55 -33.23 4.90
CA VAL A 43 6.47 -34.15 5.30
C VAL A 43 5.14 -33.63 4.77
N GLU A 44 4.14 -34.52 4.71
CA GLU A 44 2.79 -34.13 4.30
C GLU A 44 2.22 -33.06 5.22
N MET A 45 1.76 -31.96 4.62
CA MET A 45 1.12 -30.86 5.33
C MET A 45 -0.40 -30.98 5.23
N VAL A 46 -1.13 -30.35 6.15
CA VAL A 46 -2.61 -30.39 6.17
C VAL A 46 -3.24 -29.89 4.85
N LYS A 47 -2.54 -29.00 4.13
CA LYS A 47 -2.97 -28.49 2.82
C LYS A 47 -1.95 -28.88 1.77
N THR A 48 -2.44 -29.28 0.60
CA THR A 48 -1.60 -29.62 -0.56
C THR A 48 -0.90 -28.39 -1.12
N ASP A 49 0.26 -28.60 -1.74
CA ASP A 49 1.02 -27.54 -2.39
C ASP A 49 0.21 -26.86 -3.51
N ASP A 50 -0.55 -27.64 -4.28
CA ASP A 50 -1.46 -27.12 -5.32
C ASP A 50 -2.51 -26.17 -4.74
N HIS A 51 -3.09 -26.50 -3.58
CA HIS A 51 -4.04 -25.62 -2.91
C HIS A 51 -3.36 -24.32 -2.47
N MET A 52 -2.16 -24.40 -1.88
CA MET A 52 -1.41 -23.24 -1.42
C MET A 52 -0.91 -22.36 -2.57
N ALA A 53 -0.58 -22.94 -3.73
CA ALA A 53 -0.26 -22.22 -4.95
C ALA A 53 -1.46 -21.36 -5.41
N ASN A 54 -2.67 -21.94 -5.43
CA ASN A 54 -3.89 -21.20 -5.76
C ASN A 54 -4.17 -20.02 -4.80
N VAL A 55 -3.96 -20.22 -3.49
CA VAL A 55 -4.10 -19.15 -2.49
C VAL A 55 -3.09 -18.03 -2.74
N LYS A 56 -1.84 -18.39 -3.04
CA LYS A 56 -0.78 -17.43 -3.37
C LYS A 56 -1.11 -16.62 -4.61
N ASP A 57 -1.58 -17.27 -5.67
CA ASP A 57 -1.95 -16.60 -6.93
C ASP A 57 -3.10 -15.61 -6.72
N ARG A 58 -4.08 -15.98 -5.89
CA ARG A 58 -5.18 -15.07 -5.52
C ARG A 58 -4.67 -13.84 -4.76
N LEU A 59 -3.75 -14.00 -3.81
CA LEU A 59 -3.16 -12.88 -3.08
C LEU A 59 -2.38 -11.93 -4.02
N ILE A 60 -1.60 -12.49 -4.95
CA ILE A 60 -0.87 -11.71 -5.96
C ILE A 60 -1.85 -10.95 -6.86
N PHE A 61 -2.94 -11.59 -7.27
CA PHE A 61 -3.96 -10.97 -8.10
C PHE A 61 -4.63 -9.77 -7.41
N GLU A 62 -5.05 -9.92 -6.15
CA GLU A 62 -5.67 -8.82 -5.40
C GLU A 62 -4.70 -7.66 -5.18
N ASN A 63 -3.43 -7.94 -4.87
CA ASN A 63 -2.40 -6.89 -4.75
C ASN A 63 -2.21 -6.12 -6.05
N LYS A 64 -2.09 -6.83 -7.19
CA LYS A 64 -1.98 -6.21 -8.51
C LYS A 64 -3.20 -5.35 -8.84
N LYS A 65 -4.41 -5.80 -8.46
CA LYS A 65 -5.65 -5.06 -8.65
C LYS A 65 -5.65 -3.76 -7.85
N ILE A 66 -5.24 -3.80 -6.59
CA ILE A 66 -5.13 -2.61 -5.73
C ILE A 66 -4.11 -1.63 -6.32
N GLU A 67 -2.94 -2.12 -6.71
CA GLU A 67 -1.88 -1.31 -7.32
C GLU A 67 -2.33 -0.67 -8.64
N ALA A 68 -3.02 -1.42 -9.50
CA ALA A 68 -3.57 -0.88 -10.74
C ALA A 68 -4.57 0.25 -10.49
N VAL A 69 -5.43 0.13 -9.47
CA VAL A 69 -6.37 1.19 -9.09
C VAL A 69 -5.63 2.42 -8.56
N ALA A 70 -4.63 2.22 -7.69
CA ALA A 70 -3.81 3.31 -7.16
C ALA A 70 -3.04 4.05 -8.28
N SER A 71 -2.43 3.30 -9.20
CA SER A 71 -1.72 3.82 -10.36
C SER A 71 -2.64 4.61 -11.30
N ARG A 72 -3.88 4.12 -11.53
CA ARG A 72 -4.89 4.85 -12.31
C ARG A 72 -5.28 6.18 -11.67
N LYS A 73 -5.48 6.21 -10.34
CA LYS A 73 -5.77 7.45 -9.61
C LYS A 73 -4.62 8.46 -9.73
N SER A 74 -3.39 8.01 -9.46
CA SER A 74 -2.18 8.83 -9.59
C SER A 74 -2.01 9.38 -11.02
N SER A 75 -2.18 8.53 -12.04
CA SER A 75 -2.12 8.94 -13.45
C SER A 75 -3.17 10.00 -13.81
N LYS A 76 -4.38 9.91 -13.24
CA LYS A 76 -5.45 10.91 -13.45
C LYS A 76 -5.08 12.25 -12.82
N GLU A 77 -4.59 12.23 -11.59
CA GLU A 77 -4.14 13.43 -10.87
C GLU A 77 -2.97 14.11 -11.59
N GLN A 78 -1.98 13.35 -12.03
CA GLN A 78 -0.86 13.86 -12.82
C GLN A 78 -1.33 14.54 -14.10
N LYS A 79 -2.29 13.95 -14.83
CA LYS A 79 -2.86 14.56 -16.04
C LYS A 79 -3.58 15.87 -15.74
N LEU A 80 -4.32 15.97 -14.63
CA LEU A 80 -4.99 17.20 -14.22
C LEU A 80 -3.98 18.30 -13.86
N ARG A 81 -2.98 17.97 -13.04
CA ARG A 81 -1.90 18.90 -12.67
C ARG A 81 -1.08 19.37 -13.87
N ALA A 82 -0.81 18.48 -14.82
CA ALA A 82 -0.11 18.84 -16.06
C ALA A 82 -0.92 19.84 -16.90
N LYS A 83 -2.25 19.67 -17.00
CA LYS A 83 -3.12 20.63 -17.69
C LYS A 83 -3.13 21.99 -17.01
N GLU A 84 -3.28 22.00 -15.68
CA GLU A 84 -3.28 23.25 -14.89
C GLU A 84 -1.94 23.98 -15.02
N SER A 85 -0.81 23.27 -14.87
CA SER A 85 0.53 23.82 -15.05
C SER A 85 0.73 24.42 -16.44
N ASN A 86 0.26 23.74 -17.49
CA ASN A 86 0.35 24.26 -18.85
C ASN A 86 -0.51 25.51 -19.06
N SER A 87 -1.74 25.52 -18.51
CA SER A 87 -2.63 26.68 -18.56
C SER A 87 -2.02 27.88 -17.85
N ASN A 88 -1.49 27.67 -16.63
CA ASN A 88 -0.86 28.72 -15.85
C ASN A 88 0.37 29.30 -16.58
N ARG A 89 1.21 28.43 -17.17
CA ARG A 89 2.36 28.85 -17.97
C ARG A 89 1.95 29.70 -19.18
N LEU A 90 0.83 29.37 -19.83
CA LEU A 90 0.34 30.15 -20.97
C LEU A 90 -0.20 31.52 -20.52
N ALA A 91 -0.95 31.56 -19.42
CA ALA A 91 -1.46 32.79 -18.82
C ALA A 91 -0.30 33.71 -18.37
N GLU A 92 0.72 33.15 -17.72
CA GLU A 92 1.91 33.89 -17.29
C GLU A 92 2.67 34.46 -18.50
N LYS A 93 2.84 33.69 -19.59
CA LYS A 93 3.44 34.19 -20.83
C LYS A 93 2.63 35.33 -21.45
N ALA A 94 1.30 35.23 -21.47
CA ALA A 94 0.44 36.29 -22.00
C ALA A 94 0.53 37.56 -21.15
N LYS A 95 0.52 37.41 -19.81
CA LYS A 95 0.72 38.52 -18.88
C LYS A 95 2.08 39.20 -19.08
N ARG A 96 3.17 38.44 -19.09
CA ARG A 96 4.54 38.97 -19.35
C ARG A 96 4.63 39.72 -20.67
N LYS A 97 3.97 39.24 -21.73
CA LYS A 97 3.92 39.97 -23.01
C LYS A 97 3.19 41.30 -22.89
N LYS A 98 2.02 41.30 -22.24
CA LYS A 98 1.24 42.53 -22.03
C LYS A 98 2.02 43.55 -21.20
N ASP A 99 2.57 43.12 -20.07
CA ASP A 99 3.36 43.97 -19.18
C ASP A 99 4.55 44.57 -19.95
N HIS A 100 5.25 43.78 -20.76
CA HIS A 100 6.35 44.26 -21.61
C HIS A 100 5.91 45.29 -22.65
N PHE A 101 4.76 45.10 -23.32
CA PHE A 101 4.25 46.10 -24.26
C PHE A 101 3.88 47.42 -23.55
N GLN A 102 3.32 47.34 -22.34
CA GLN A 102 3.02 48.53 -21.53
C GLN A 102 4.31 49.26 -21.12
N GLU A 103 5.34 48.55 -20.65
CA GLU A 103 6.64 49.16 -20.33
C GLU A 103 7.27 49.87 -21.54
N VAL A 104 7.17 49.28 -22.75
CA VAL A 104 7.67 49.90 -23.98
C VAL A 104 6.87 51.15 -24.35
N GLU A 105 5.54 51.13 -24.20
CA GLU A 105 4.68 52.28 -24.47
C GLU A 105 4.90 53.41 -23.45
N GLU A 106 5.09 53.09 -22.18
CA GLU A 106 5.47 54.03 -21.12
C GLU A 106 6.84 54.66 -21.39
N TRP A 107 7.83 53.86 -21.81
CA TRP A 107 9.15 54.36 -22.21
C TRP A 107 9.08 55.28 -23.43
N ALA A 108 8.25 54.95 -24.44
CA ALA A 108 8.11 55.77 -25.65
C ALA A 108 7.39 57.12 -25.41
N ASN A 109 6.55 57.19 -24.36
CA ASN A 109 5.83 58.40 -23.95
C ASN A 109 6.54 59.21 -22.85
N SER A 110 7.72 58.78 -22.41
CA SER A 110 8.60 59.48 -21.45
C SER A 110 9.68 60.27 -22.18
#